data_AF-A0A7V9BVV6-F1
#
_entry.id   AF-A0A7V9BVV6-F1
#
_cell.length_a   1.000
_cell.length_b   1.000
_cell.length_c   1.000
_cell.angle_alpha   90.00
_cell.angle_beta   90.00
_cell.angle_gamma   90.00
#
_symmetry.space_group_name_H-M   'P 1'
#
loop_
_entity.id
_entity.type
_entity.pdbx_description
1 polymer ?
#
loop_
_entity_poly.entity_id
_entity_poly.type
_entity_poly.pdbx_seq_one_letter_code
_entity_poly.pdbx_strand_id
1 'polypeptide(L)'
;RAGVEVRVGLSTLVGLDNRPGEVPGFGPVLADVARGIVAGQHRGAQWRFAVTDDAGYLLLAGATRRRPGQGGSCDGGIVELHVPASLLERLSTHAGDYGRWAGVIADIAAQYADRDRSLAALDGRPDDRFAHSGLARHIQIRDRSCCHPGCRRPASKSQLDHTIDHARGGVSTQGNTGPGCTRHHLIFKHRLGWTLVQPEPGHFQWTSPLGSVYRTRGEPIIPDLPEPLTSHNTPDHQHHLDSGDGATILRLPPTEGEPQPPPAATAPLDDQPPPF
;
A
#
# COMPACT_ATOMS: atom_id res chain seq x y z
N ARG A 1 20.25 0.38 13.14
CA ARG A 1 19.43 1.27 12.27
C ARG A 1 17.98 0.90 12.45
N ALA A 2 17.06 1.86 12.57
CA ALA A 2 15.63 1.58 12.58
C ALA A 2 15.23 0.96 11.22
N GLY A 3 14.43 -0.10 11.25
CA GLY A 3 13.88 -0.70 10.04
C GLY A 3 12.71 0.11 9.49
N VAL A 4 12.53 0.06 8.18
CA VAL A 4 11.48 0.73 7.42
C VAL A 4 10.56 -0.34 6.79
N GLU A 5 9.29 0.00 6.58
CA GLU A 5 8.44 -0.84 5.71
C GLU A 5 8.80 -0.55 4.25
N VAL A 6 9.20 -1.58 3.51
CA VAL A 6 9.44 -1.53 2.07
C VAL A 6 8.59 -2.59 1.39
N ARG A 7 7.94 -2.22 0.30
CA ARG A 7 7.13 -3.08 -0.55
C ARG A 7 7.76 -3.11 -1.94
N VAL A 8 8.04 -4.29 -2.46
CA VAL A 8 8.80 -4.40 -3.71
C VAL A 8 8.54 -5.73 -4.40
N GLY A 9 8.53 -5.70 -5.73
CA GLY A 9 8.42 -6.88 -6.57
C GLY A 9 9.57 -7.86 -6.37
N LEU A 10 9.27 -9.15 -6.27
CA LEU A 10 10.30 -10.19 -6.23
C LEU A 10 11.15 -10.17 -7.51
N SER A 11 10.54 -9.92 -8.67
CA SER A 11 11.25 -9.76 -9.96
C SER A 11 12.35 -8.69 -9.90
N THR A 12 12.04 -7.54 -9.31
CA THR A 12 13.00 -6.45 -9.11
C THR A 12 14.17 -6.87 -8.22
N LEU A 13 13.88 -7.62 -7.15
CA LEU A 13 14.87 -8.08 -6.18
C LEU A 13 15.78 -9.20 -6.70
N VAL A 14 15.27 -10.05 -7.60
CA VAL A 14 16.07 -11.07 -8.29
C VAL A 14 16.76 -10.54 -9.56
N GLY A 15 16.52 -9.28 -9.93
CA GLY A 15 17.20 -8.62 -11.05
C GLY A 15 16.57 -8.87 -12.43
N LEU A 16 15.31 -9.31 -12.50
CA LEU A 16 14.60 -9.52 -13.77
C LEU A 16 14.05 -8.21 -14.35
N ASP A 17 13.84 -7.20 -13.53
CA ASP A 17 13.41 -5.87 -13.95
C ASP A 17 13.96 -4.78 -13.00
N ASN A 18 13.66 -3.51 -13.33
CA ASN A 18 13.95 -2.35 -12.50
C ASN A 18 12.66 -1.59 -12.13
N ARG A 19 11.55 -2.29 -11.87
CA ARG A 19 10.32 -1.65 -11.39
C ARG A 19 10.57 -1.00 -10.01
N PRO A 20 9.92 0.13 -9.70
CA PRO A 20 10.12 0.80 -8.43
C PRO A 20 9.56 -0.03 -7.27
N GLY A 21 10.15 0.16 -6.08
CA GLY A 21 9.54 -0.24 -4.82
C GLY A 21 8.69 0.89 -4.24
N GLU A 22 8.06 0.66 -3.09
CA GLU A 22 7.32 1.65 -2.33
C GLU A 22 7.77 1.63 -0.87
N VAL A 23 7.95 2.82 -0.28
CA VAL A 23 8.06 3.01 1.16
C VAL A 23 6.78 3.69 1.65
N PRO A 24 5.91 3.00 2.40
CA PRO A 24 4.62 3.56 2.80
C PRO A 24 4.77 4.87 3.58
N GLY A 25 4.02 5.90 3.15
CA GLY A 25 4.10 7.25 3.69
C GLY A 25 5.16 8.14 3.05
N PHE A 26 6.12 7.57 2.31
CA PHE A 26 7.08 8.31 1.49
C PHE A 26 6.72 8.24 0.00
N GLY A 27 6.27 7.08 -0.48
CA GLY A 27 5.87 6.84 -1.86
C GLY A 27 6.86 5.94 -2.61
N PRO A 28 6.89 6.02 -3.96
CA PRO A 28 7.72 5.15 -4.79
C PRO A 28 9.22 5.46 -4.61
N VAL A 29 10.04 4.41 -4.66
CA VAL A 29 11.51 4.49 -4.61
C VAL A 29 12.13 3.69 -5.76
N LEU A 30 13.29 4.11 -6.24
CA LEU A 30 14.00 3.43 -7.32
C LEU A 30 14.36 1.99 -6.93
N ALA A 31 14.45 1.10 -7.93
CA ALA A 31 14.79 -0.31 -7.74
C ALA A 31 16.08 -0.51 -6.93
N ASP A 32 17.12 0.27 -7.21
CA ASP A 32 18.40 0.16 -6.49
C ASP A 32 18.29 0.60 -5.03
N VAL A 33 17.51 1.65 -4.77
CA VAL A 33 17.22 2.09 -3.40
C VAL A 33 16.44 1.01 -2.66
N ALA A 34 15.42 0.41 -3.28
CA ALA A 34 14.65 -0.69 -2.70
C ALA A 34 15.54 -1.91 -2.38
N ARG A 35 16.42 -2.32 -3.32
CA ARG A 35 17.40 -3.41 -3.11
C ARG A 35 18.34 -3.10 -1.95
N GLY A 36 18.83 -1.86 -1.85
CA GLY A 36 19.68 -1.40 -0.75
C GLY A 36 18.97 -1.47 0.61
N ILE A 37 17.71 -1.02 0.68
CA ILE A 37 16.89 -1.12 1.89
C ILE A 37 16.70 -2.58 2.29
N VAL A 38 16.29 -3.45 1.35
CA VAL A 38 16.06 -4.87 1.63
C VAL A 38 17.32 -5.59 2.11
N ALA A 39 18.48 -5.33 1.49
CA ALA A 39 19.77 -5.90 1.91
C ALA A 39 20.18 -5.48 3.33
N GLY A 40 19.73 -4.29 3.78
CA GLY A 40 19.93 -3.81 5.15
C GLY A 40 18.98 -4.42 6.18
N GLN A 41 17.89 -5.07 5.76
CA GLN A 41 16.78 -5.50 6.63
C GLN A 41 16.66 -7.03 6.74
N HIS A 42 17.71 -7.73 7.21
CA HIS A 42 17.64 -9.19 7.41
C HIS A 42 17.25 -9.57 8.82
N ARG A 43 18.10 -9.23 9.81
CA ARG A 43 17.85 -9.52 11.23
C ARG A 43 17.01 -8.41 11.84
N GLY A 44 16.00 -8.78 12.64
CA GLY A 44 15.07 -7.85 13.29
C GLY A 44 13.89 -7.39 12.43
N ALA A 45 13.97 -7.52 11.10
CA ALA A 45 12.84 -7.24 10.20
C ALA A 45 11.89 -8.44 10.02
N GLN A 46 10.60 -8.13 9.94
CA GLN A 46 9.59 -9.08 9.48
C GLN A 46 9.60 -9.15 7.95
N TRP A 47 9.61 -10.36 7.41
CA TRP A 47 9.47 -10.58 5.96
C TRP A 47 8.13 -11.23 5.69
N ARG A 48 7.32 -10.53 4.91
CA ARG A 48 6.01 -10.95 4.47
C ARG A 48 5.95 -10.98 2.96
N PHE A 49 5.00 -11.72 2.41
CA PHE A 49 4.79 -11.77 0.97
C PHE A 49 3.30 -11.63 0.66
N ALA A 50 3.03 -11.15 -0.55
CA ALA A 50 1.73 -11.06 -1.15
C ALA A 50 1.82 -11.74 -2.53
N VAL A 51 1.25 -12.94 -2.64
CA VAL A 51 1.05 -13.60 -3.93
C VAL A 51 -0.21 -13.04 -4.56
N THR A 52 -0.13 -12.60 -5.80
CA THR A 52 -1.24 -11.97 -6.52
C THR A 52 -1.64 -12.76 -7.76
N ASP A 53 -2.86 -12.53 -8.25
CA ASP A 53 -3.23 -12.83 -9.62
C ASP A 53 -2.55 -11.86 -10.60
N ASP A 54 -2.80 -12.06 -11.89
CA ASP A 54 -2.25 -11.21 -12.96
C ASP A 54 -2.86 -9.81 -12.98
N ALA A 55 -4.01 -9.59 -12.31
CA ALA A 55 -4.62 -8.28 -12.12
C ALA A 55 -4.13 -7.56 -10.85
N GLY A 56 -3.16 -8.16 -10.14
CA GLY A 56 -2.54 -7.59 -8.94
C GLY A 56 -3.35 -7.76 -7.65
N TYR A 57 -4.45 -8.51 -7.66
CA TYR A 57 -5.25 -8.77 -6.45
C TYR A 57 -4.67 -9.93 -5.65
N LEU A 58 -4.76 -9.83 -4.32
CA LEU A 58 -4.17 -10.80 -3.39
C LEU A 58 -4.84 -12.17 -3.51
N LEU A 59 -4.04 -13.21 -3.72
CA LEU A 59 -4.42 -14.62 -3.61
C LEU A 59 -4.02 -15.20 -2.25
N LEU A 60 -2.81 -14.88 -1.80
CA LEU A 60 -2.28 -15.35 -0.51
C LEU A 60 -1.31 -14.33 0.08
N ALA A 61 -1.50 -14.00 1.35
CA ALA A 61 -0.50 -13.28 2.13
C ALA A 61 0.07 -14.20 3.22
N GLY A 62 1.38 -14.13 3.41
CA GLY A 62 2.09 -14.94 4.40
C GLY A 62 3.37 -14.29 4.90
N ALA A 63 4.15 -15.06 5.66
CA ALA A 63 5.44 -14.63 6.17
C ALA A 63 6.50 -15.70 5.90
N THR A 64 7.71 -15.25 5.57
CA THR A 64 8.85 -16.14 5.35
C THR A 64 9.92 -15.89 6.39
N ARG A 65 10.52 -16.98 6.90
CA ARG A 65 11.73 -16.92 7.74
C ARG A 65 13.01 -17.06 6.92
N ARG A 66 12.91 -17.40 5.63
CA ARG A 66 14.06 -17.51 4.73
C ARG A 66 14.55 -16.11 4.36
N ARG A 67 15.84 -15.98 4.12
CA ARG A 67 16.51 -14.71 3.77
C ARG A 67 17.48 -14.95 2.63
N PRO A 68 17.67 -13.97 1.72
CA PRO A 68 18.64 -14.05 0.64
C PRO A 68 20.06 -13.84 1.17
N GLY A 69 20.58 -14.81 1.92
CA GLY A 69 21.92 -14.78 2.53
C GLY A 69 21.98 -14.08 3.90
N GLN A 70 23.21 -13.86 4.36
CA GLN A 70 23.50 -13.04 5.54
C GLN A 70 23.41 -11.56 5.13
N GLY A 71 22.66 -10.77 5.87
CA GLY A 71 22.53 -9.34 5.58
C GLY A 71 22.48 -8.49 6.85
N GLY A 72 22.16 -7.22 6.67
CA GLY A 72 22.19 -6.24 7.74
C GLY A 72 21.24 -6.57 8.91
N SER A 73 21.54 -6.01 10.07
CA SER A 73 20.63 -5.99 11.21
C SER A 73 19.95 -4.64 11.31
N CYS A 74 18.64 -4.65 11.50
CA CYS A 74 17.84 -3.48 11.80
C CYS A 74 17.02 -3.70 13.06
N ASP A 75 16.58 -2.61 13.67
CA ASP A 75 15.63 -2.64 14.76
C ASP A 75 14.22 -2.49 14.16
N GLY A 76 13.50 -3.61 14.06
CA GLY A 76 12.19 -3.67 13.41
C GLY A 76 12.25 -3.59 11.88
N GLY A 77 11.17 -3.08 11.26
CA GLY A 77 11.01 -2.98 9.82
C GLY A 77 10.26 -4.14 9.19
N ILE A 78 9.75 -3.90 7.97
CA ILE A 78 8.97 -4.89 7.22
C ILE A 78 9.48 -4.91 5.78
N VAL A 79 9.81 -6.10 5.29
CA VAL A 79 9.99 -6.35 3.86
C VAL A 79 8.75 -7.08 3.37
N GLU A 80 7.98 -6.45 2.49
CA GLU A 80 6.85 -7.07 1.83
C GLU A 80 7.21 -7.37 0.37
N LEU A 81 7.28 -8.66 0.05
CA LEU A 81 7.55 -9.15 -1.29
C LEU A 81 6.26 -9.25 -2.08
N HIS A 82 6.18 -8.57 -3.22
CA HIS A 82 5.07 -8.71 -4.16
C HIS A 82 5.41 -9.76 -5.21
N VAL A 83 4.54 -10.75 -5.39
CA VAL A 83 4.84 -11.95 -6.16
C VAL A 83 3.64 -12.33 -7.04
N PRO A 84 3.59 -11.96 -8.33
CA PRO A 84 2.60 -12.53 -9.24
C PRO A 84 2.70 -14.05 -9.25
N ALA A 85 1.57 -14.76 -9.20
CA ALA A 85 1.55 -16.24 -9.19
C ALA A 85 2.25 -16.82 -10.43
N SER A 86 2.02 -16.22 -11.60
CA SER A 86 2.68 -16.57 -12.86
C SER A 86 4.21 -16.35 -12.82
N LEU A 87 4.70 -15.36 -12.07
CA LEU A 87 6.13 -15.20 -11.80
C LEU A 87 6.63 -16.28 -10.86
N LEU A 88 5.91 -16.55 -9.76
CA LEU A 88 6.31 -17.54 -8.77
C LEU A 88 6.49 -18.93 -9.37
N GLU A 89 5.56 -19.36 -10.23
CA GLU A 89 5.63 -20.62 -10.95
C GLU A 89 6.91 -20.71 -11.80
N ARG A 90 7.17 -19.70 -12.64
CA ARG A 90 8.39 -19.64 -13.48
C ARG A 90 9.66 -19.68 -12.64
N LEU A 91 9.72 -18.90 -11.56
CA LEU A 91 10.88 -18.85 -10.66
C LEU A 91 11.08 -20.18 -9.92
N SER A 92 10.00 -20.85 -9.52
CA SER A 92 10.06 -22.07 -8.71
C SER A 92 10.65 -23.26 -9.47
N THR A 93 10.39 -23.38 -10.77
CA THR A 93 10.94 -24.43 -11.63
C THR A 93 12.46 -24.40 -11.68
N HIS A 94 13.05 -23.21 -11.60
CA HIS A 94 14.50 -22.98 -11.71
C HIS A 94 15.02 -22.20 -10.49
N ALA A 95 14.49 -22.49 -9.29
CA ALA A 95 14.79 -21.70 -8.10
C ALA A 95 16.31 -21.63 -7.80
N GLY A 96 17.06 -22.69 -8.13
CA GLY A 96 18.51 -22.78 -7.98
C GLY A 96 19.29 -21.72 -8.75
N ASP A 97 18.78 -21.25 -9.88
CA ASP A 97 19.45 -20.28 -10.75
C ASP A 97 19.49 -18.87 -10.13
N TYR A 98 18.60 -18.61 -9.17
CA TYR A 98 18.50 -17.31 -8.48
C TYR A 98 19.40 -17.23 -7.22
N GLY A 99 20.34 -18.17 -7.07
CA GLY A 99 21.40 -18.16 -6.06
C GLY A 99 20.85 -17.96 -4.64
N ARG A 100 21.21 -16.85 -4.00
CA ARG A 100 20.78 -16.52 -2.63
C ARG A 100 19.25 -16.48 -2.45
N TRP A 101 18.48 -16.22 -3.51
CA TRP A 101 17.02 -16.13 -3.45
C TRP A 101 16.32 -17.48 -3.53
N ALA A 102 17.01 -18.56 -3.92
CA ALA A 102 16.43 -19.89 -4.10
C ALA A 102 15.59 -20.35 -2.90
N GLY A 103 16.13 -20.16 -1.70
CA GLY A 103 15.46 -20.55 -0.46
C GLY A 103 14.22 -19.72 -0.12
N VAL A 104 14.15 -18.46 -0.55
CA VAL A 104 12.97 -17.60 -0.36
C VAL A 104 11.90 -17.97 -1.38
N ILE A 105 12.28 -18.15 -2.64
CA ILE A 105 11.38 -18.56 -3.74
C ILE A 105 10.71 -19.90 -3.40
N ALA A 106 11.49 -20.91 -3.02
CA ALA A 106 10.97 -22.23 -2.70
C ALA A 106 10.00 -22.23 -1.51
N ASP A 107 10.27 -21.42 -0.47
CA ASP A 107 9.37 -21.30 0.69
C ASP A 107 8.05 -20.63 0.33
N ILE A 108 8.08 -19.54 -0.43
CA ILE A 108 6.86 -18.87 -0.90
C ILE A 108 6.07 -19.80 -1.83
N ALA A 109 6.73 -20.51 -2.73
CA ALA A 109 6.09 -21.48 -3.63
C ALA A 109 5.42 -22.62 -2.86
N ALA A 110 6.08 -23.18 -1.85
CA ALA A 110 5.50 -24.23 -1.00
C ALA A 110 4.27 -23.73 -0.22
N GLN A 111 4.33 -22.52 0.34
CA GLN A 111 3.19 -21.91 1.03
C GLN A 111 2.02 -21.61 0.07
N TYR A 112 2.32 -21.21 -1.17
CA TYR A 112 1.30 -20.97 -2.20
C TYR A 112 0.67 -22.27 -2.73
N ALA A 113 1.43 -23.36 -2.80
CA ALA A 113 0.89 -24.68 -3.12
C ALA A 113 -0.10 -25.17 -2.03
N ASP A 114 0.14 -24.86 -0.75
CA ASP A 114 -0.75 -25.14 0.39
C ASP A 114 -1.69 -23.95 0.71
N ARG A 115 -2.03 -23.12 -0.28
CA ARG A 115 -2.80 -21.89 -0.06
C ARG A 115 -4.20 -22.16 0.49
N ASP A 116 -4.89 -23.21 0.06
CA ASP A 116 -6.27 -23.47 0.46
C ASP A 116 -6.33 -23.77 1.97
N ARG A 117 -5.40 -24.58 2.46
CA ARG A 117 -5.20 -24.83 3.89
C ARG A 117 -4.79 -23.57 4.63
N SER A 118 -3.90 -22.76 4.06
CA SER A 118 -3.45 -21.50 4.66
C SER A 118 -4.59 -20.50 4.80
N LEU A 119 -5.46 -20.37 3.78
CA LEU A 119 -6.64 -19.52 3.79
C LEU A 119 -7.68 -20.04 4.79
N ALA A 120 -7.96 -21.34 4.81
CA ALA A 120 -8.85 -21.93 5.79
C ALA A 120 -8.38 -21.70 7.24
N ALA A 121 -7.06 -21.71 7.48
CA ALA A 121 -6.49 -21.43 8.79
C ALA A 121 -6.70 -19.99 9.27
N LEU A 122 -6.93 -19.02 8.37
CA LEU A 122 -7.26 -17.63 8.74
C LEU A 122 -8.65 -17.52 9.39
N ASP A 123 -9.53 -18.46 9.08
CA ASP A 123 -10.89 -18.54 9.63
C ASP A 123 -10.97 -19.53 10.81
N GLY A 124 -9.83 -20.07 11.25
CA GLY A 124 -9.74 -21.12 12.28
C GLY A 124 -10.00 -20.65 13.71
N ARG A 125 -10.31 -19.37 13.94
CA ARG A 125 -10.67 -18.81 15.26
C ARG A 125 -11.89 -17.87 15.15
N PRO A 126 -13.05 -18.39 14.72
CA PRO A 126 -14.21 -17.57 14.39
C PRO A 126 -14.83 -16.88 15.63
N ASP A 127 -14.70 -17.50 16.81
CA ASP A 127 -15.32 -16.99 18.04
C ASP A 127 -14.51 -15.87 18.72
N ASP A 128 -13.25 -15.69 18.33
CA ASP A 128 -12.40 -14.63 18.88
C ASP A 128 -13.03 -13.27 18.58
N ARG A 129 -13.08 -12.38 19.59
CA ARG A 129 -13.61 -11.02 19.41
C ARG A 129 -12.78 -10.18 18.43
N PHE A 130 -11.50 -10.47 18.28
CA PHE A 130 -10.60 -9.71 17.41
C PHE A 130 -9.90 -10.64 16.44
N ALA A 131 -9.67 -10.16 15.22
CA ALA A 131 -8.87 -10.88 14.25
C ALA A 131 -7.48 -11.20 14.82
N HIS A 132 -7.16 -12.49 14.89
CA HIS A 132 -5.82 -12.92 15.29
C HIS A 132 -4.77 -12.42 14.28
N SER A 133 -3.49 -12.44 14.67
CA SER A 133 -2.41 -11.79 13.91
C SER A 133 -2.24 -12.27 12.46
N GLY A 134 -2.65 -13.50 12.15
CA GLY A 134 -2.66 -14.05 10.80
C GLY A 134 -3.74 -13.42 9.93
N LEU A 135 -5.00 -13.53 10.36
CA LEU A 135 -6.16 -12.90 9.71
C LEU A 135 -5.98 -11.39 9.58
N ALA A 136 -5.51 -10.73 10.65
CA ALA A 136 -5.27 -9.30 10.65
C ALA A 136 -4.24 -8.88 9.59
N ARG A 137 -3.11 -9.61 9.50
CA ARG A 137 -2.10 -9.35 8.47
C ARG A 137 -2.66 -9.57 7.06
N HIS A 138 -3.40 -10.65 6.86
CA HIS A 138 -4.00 -10.96 5.56
C HIS A 138 -4.93 -9.84 5.11
N ILE A 139 -5.87 -9.41 5.96
CA ILE A 139 -6.81 -8.32 5.68
C ILE A 139 -6.09 -7.00 5.40
N GLN A 140 -5.09 -6.65 6.22
CA GLN A 140 -4.33 -5.40 6.04
C GLN A 140 -3.55 -5.36 4.72
N ILE A 141 -3.01 -6.49 4.29
CA ILE A 141 -2.34 -6.60 2.98
C ILE A 141 -3.38 -6.53 1.87
N ARG A 142 -4.45 -7.34 1.95
CA ARG A 142 -5.51 -7.44 0.94
C ARG A 142 -6.18 -6.10 0.65
N ASP A 143 -6.59 -5.40 1.70
CA ASP A 143 -7.50 -4.26 1.56
C ASP A 143 -6.76 -2.92 1.48
N ARG A 144 -5.52 -2.83 2.01
CA ARG A 144 -4.61 -1.66 2.04
C ARG A 144 -5.11 -0.41 2.76
N SER A 145 -6.37 -0.04 2.57
CA SER A 145 -7.04 1.13 3.10
C SER A 145 -8.40 0.74 3.70
N CYS A 146 -9.05 1.69 4.37
CA CYS A 146 -10.40 1.51 4.88
C CYS A 146 -11.38 1.20 3.74
N CYS A 147 -12.25 0.21 3.94
CA CYS A 147 -13.18 -0.28 2.92
C CYS A 147 -14.33 0.67 2.58
N HIS A 148 -14.44 1.83 3.22
CA HIS A 148 -15.46 2.82 2.86
C HIS A 148 -15.10 3.50 1.53
N PRO A 149 -16.07 3.77 0.64
CA PRO A 149 -15.84 4.44 -0.64
C PRO A 149 -14.97 5.70 -0.52
N GLY A 150 -13.89 5.76 -1.31
CA GLY A 150 -12.97 6.89 -1.39
C GLY A 150 -12.04 7.10 -0.18
N CYS A 151 -12.08 6.24 0.85
CA CYS A 151 -11.22 6.42 2.01
C CYS A 151 -9.80 5.92 1.75
N ARG A 152 -8.79 6.78 1.97
CA ARG A 152 -7.37 6.41 1.85
C ARG A 152 -6.69 6.14 3.19
N ARG A 153 -7.46 6.02 4.29
CA ARG A 153 -6.88 5.72 5.61
C ARG A 153 -6.26 4.32 5.56
N PRO A 154 -4.96 4.13 5.88
CA PRO A 154 -4.32 2.82 5.79
C PRO A 154 -5.02 1.77 6.68
N ALA A 155 -5.12 0.54 6.20
CA ALA A 155 -5.69 -0.59 6.94
C ALA A 155 -4.91 -0.88 8.23
N SER A 156 -3.58 -0.72 8.20
CA SER A 156 -2.70 -0.83 9.38
C SER A 156 -2.96 0.21 10.47
N LYS A 157 -3.63 1.32 10.12
CA LYS A 157 -4.04 2.40 11.03
C LYS A 157 -5.57 2.48 11.20
N SER A 158 -6.27 1.42 10.78
CA SER A 158 -7.71 1.26 10.89
C SER A 158 -8.02 0.12 11.85
N GLN A 159 -9.23 0.12 12.40
CA GLN A 159 -9.72 -1.03 13.16
C GLN A 159 -10.12 -2.12 12.17
N LEU A 160 -9.98 -3.38 12.56
CA LEU A 160 -10.54 -4.50 11.81
C LEU A 160 -11.93 -4.75 12.38
N ASP A 161 -12.92 -4.19 11.70
CA ASP A 161 -14.31 -4.21 12.11
C ASP A 161 -15.03 -5.39 11.46
N HIS A 162 -15.96 -5.96 12.20
CA HIS A 162 -16.82 -7.00 11.64
C HIS A 162 -17.90 -6.39 10.77
N THR A 163 -18.29 -7.01 9.66
CA THR A 163 -19.44 -6.58 8.88
C THR A 163 -20.74 -6.78 9.67
N ILE A 164 -20.97 -8.01 10.14
CA ILE A 164 -21.96 -8.38 11.15
C ILE A 164 -21.27 -8.24 12.51
N ASP A 165 -21.77 -7.36 13.36
CA ASP A 165 -21.15 -7.08 14.67
C ASP A 165 -20.95 -8.36 15.50
N HIS A 166 -19.77 -8.52 16.10
CA HIS A 166 -19.46 -9.67 16.97
C HIS A 166 -20.46 -9.81 18.13
N ALA A 167 -20.88 -8.70 18.72
CA ALA A 167 -21.92 -8.66 19.77
C ALA A 167 -23.31 -9.14 19.30
N ARG A 168 -23.52 -9.28 17.99
CA ARG A 168 -24.74 -9.82 17.35
C ARG A 168 -24.51 -11.21 16.75
N GLY A 169 -23.43 -11.90 17.14
CA GLY A 169 -23.08 -13.24 16.66
C GLY A 169 -22.22 -13.28 15.40
N GLY A 170 -21.65 -12.14 14.97
CA GLY A 170 -20.70 -12.11 13.86
C GLY A 170 -19.37 -12.77 14.20
N VAL A 171 -18.86 -13.61 13.30
CA VAL A 171 -17.60 -14.34 13.49
C VAL A 171 -16.38 -13.57 12.96
N SER A 172 -15.21 -13.78 13.54
CA SER A 172 -13.93 -13.24 13.06
C SER A 172 -13.36 -14.08 11.91
N THR A 173 -13.87 -13.84 10.71
CA THR A 173 -13.42 -14.51 9.47
C THR A 173 -13.09 -13.50 8.37
N GLN A 174 -12.44 -13.96 7.30
CA GLN A 174 -12.11 -13.16 6.13
C GLN A 174 -13.34 -12.53 5.45
N GLY A 175 -14.48 -13.23 5.52
CA GLY A 175 -15.75 -12.84 4.90
C GLY A 175 -16.65 -11.99 5.80
N ASN A 176 -16.28 -11.80 7.06
CA ASN A 176 -17.00 -10.93 7.98
C ASN A 176 -16.11 -9.85 8.61
N THR A 177 -14.85 -9.69 8.18
CA THR A 177 -13.93 -8.71 8.76
C THR A 177 -13.29 -7.87 7.67
N GLY A 178 -13.18 -6.55 7.92
CA GLY A 178 -12.53 -5.59 7.03
C GLY A 178 -12.02 -4.34 7.76
N PRO A 179 -11.15 -3.54 7.13
CA PRO A 179 -10.63 -2.33 7.74
C PRO A 179 -11.68 -1.20 7.77
N GLY A 180 -12.08 -0.81 8.98
CA GLY A 180 -12.90 0.36 9.27
C GLY A 180 -12.09 1.43 10.01
N CYS A 181 -11.91 2.60 9.41
CA CYS A 181 -11.33 3.72 10.16
C CYS A 181 -12.34 4.20 11.22
N THR A 182 -11.86 4.84 12.29
CA THR A 182 -12.70 5.34 13.39
C THR A 182 -13.91 6.14 12.89
N ARG A 183 -13.75 6.97 11.84
CA ARG A 183 -14.84 7.73 11.23
C ARG A 183 -15.90 6.81 10.60
N HIS A 184 -15.51 5.89 9.73
CA HIS A 184 -16.50 5.11 8.97
C HIS A 184 -17.08 3.95 9.78
N HIS A 185 -16.29 3.34 10.66
CA HIS A 185 -16.79 2.35 11.62
C HIS A 185 -17.73 3.01 12.65
N LEU A 186 -17.25 3.97 13.46
CA LEU A 186 -18.06 4.48 14.58
C LEU A 186 -19.20 5.42 14.18
N ILE A 187 -19.03 6.20 13.11
CA ILE A 187 -20.00 7.24 12.73
C ILE A 187 -20.89 6.75 11.59
N PHE A 188 -20.31 6.27 10.49
CA PHE A 188 -21.11 5.96 9.30
C PHE A 188 -21.93 4.69 9.50
N LYS A 189 -21.27 3.58 9.84
CA LYS A 189 -21.93 2.28 10.05
C LYS A 189 -22.91 2.29 11.23
N HIS A 190 -22.58 2.98 12.33
CA HIS A 190 -23.36 2.89 13.56
C HIS A 190 -24.33 4.06 13.83
N ARG A 191 -24.11 5.25 13.26
CA ARG A 191 -24.90 6.45 13.61
C ARG A 191 -25.61 7.12 12.45
N LEU A 192 -25.02 7.09 11.26
CA LEU A 192 -25.55 7.83 10.10
C LEU A 192 -26.41 6.99 9.17
N GLY A 193 -26.82 5.78 9.55
CA GLY A 193 -27.75 4.96 8.76
C GLY A 193 -27.13 4.32 7.50
N TRP A 194 -25.80 4.26 7.40
CA TRP A 194 -25.16 3.46 6.35
C TRP A 194 -25.23 1.99 6.70
N THR A 195 -25.48 1.14 5.69
CA THR A 195 -25.41 -0.31 5.85
C THR A 195 -24.23 -0.88 5.07
N LEU A 196 -23.66 -1.96 5.60
CA LEU A 196 -22.53 -2.66 5.02
C LEU A 196 -22.87 -4.13 4.90
N VAL A 197 -22.64 -4.69 3.71
CA VAL A 197 -22.59 -6.14 3.49
C VAL A 197 -21.26 -6.51 2.83
N GLN A 198 -20.82 -7.74 3.04
CA GLN A 198 -19.57 -8.27 2.50
C GLN A 198 -19.90 -9.55 1.71
N PRO A 199 -20.25 -9.43 0.41
CA PRO A 199 -20.71 -10.58 -0.38
C PRO A 199 -19.64 -11.67 -0.51
N GLU A 200 -18.39 -11.26 -0.61
CA GLU A 200 -17.22 -12.13 -0.70
C GLU A 200 -16.10 -11.54 0.17
N PRO A 201 -15.15 -12.36 0.66
CA PRO A 201 -13.99 -11.86 1.39
C PRO A 201 -13.28 -10.73 0.63
N GLY A 202 -13.18 -9.55 1.26
CA GLY A 202 -12.54 -8.36 0.69
C GLY A 202 -13.37 -7.56 -0.31
N HIS A 203 -14.61 -7.98 -0.57
CA HIS A 203 -15.58 -7.24 -1.38
C HIS A 203 -16.65 -6.67 -0.47
N PHE A 204 -16.79 -5.35 -0.48
CA PHE A 204 -17.68 -4.62 0.42
C PHE A 204 -18.72 -3.85 -0.40
N GLN A 205 -19.96 -3.90 0.06
CA GLN A 205 -21.05 -3.11 -0.49
C GLN A 205 -21.63 -2.23 0.60
N TRP A 206 -21.45 -0.93 0.43
CA TRP A 206 -22.01 0.10 1.30
C TRP A 206 -23.28 0.66 0.67
N THR A 207 -24.34 0.80 1.46
CA THR A 207 -25.56 1.51 1.03
C THR A 207 -25.70 2.77 1.86
N SER A 208 -25.81 3.92 1.19
CA SER A 208 -26.04 5.20 1.85
C SER A 208 -27.47 5.29 2.40
N PRO A 209 -27.75 6.23 3.33
CA PRO A 209 -29.10 6.46 3.84
C PRO A 209 -30.12 6.85 2.77
N LEU A 210 -29.64 7.38 1.64
CA LEU A 210 -30.46 7.74 0.47
C LEU A 210 -30.63 6.57 -0.52
N GLY A 211 -30.11 5.39 -0.20
CA GLY A 211 -30.25 4.18 -1.02
C GLY A 211 -29.19 4.01 -2.11
N SER A 212 -28.20 4.89 -2.21
CA SER A 212 -27.11 4.74 -3.19
C SER A 212 -26.17 3.61 -2.79
N VAL A 213 -25.87 2.71 -3.73
CA VAL A 213 -25.04 1.54 -3.50
C VAL A 213 -23.62 1.78 -4.03
N TYR A 214 -22.63 1.53 -3.18
CA TYR A 214 -21.21 1.66 -3.50
C TYR A 214 -20.53 0.31 -3.29
N ARG A 215 -19.85 -0.17 -4.33
CA ARG A 215 -19.04 -1.39 -4.26
C ARG A 215 -17.58 -1.00 -4.16
N THR A 216 -16.88 -1.64 -3.24
CA THR A 216 -15.49 -1.36 -2.91
C THR A 216 -14.75 -2.66 -2.68
N ARG A 217 -13.48 -2.69 -3.08
CA ARG A 217 -12.52 -3.76 -2.79
C ARG A 217 -11.14 -3.11 -2.60
N GLY A 218 -10.19 -3.85 -2.03
CA GLY A 218 -8.81 -3.37 -1.92
C GLY A 218 -8.20 -2.97 -3.27
N GLU A 219 -7.32 -1.99 -3.27
CA GLU A 219 -6.53 -1.64 -4.47
C GLU A 219 -5.57 -2.81 -4.82
N PRO A 220 -5.22 -2.99 -6.11
CA PRO A 220 -4.21 -3.95 -6.51
C PRO A 220 -2.92 -3.76 -5.71
N ILE A 221 -2.38 -4.87 -5.19
CA ILE A 221 -1.12 -4.90 -4.42
C ILE A 221 0.03 -4.46 -5.31
N ILE A 222 0.01 -4.91 -6.57
CA ILE A 222 0.93 -4.53 -7.62
C ILE A 222 0.11 -3.70 -8.59
N PRO A 223 0.16 -2.36 -8.51
CA PRO A 223 -0.51 -1.54 -9.50
C PRO A 223 0.18 -1.72 -10.85
N ASP A 224 -0.62 -1.80 -11.92
CA ASP A 224 -0.11 -1.71 -13.28
C ASP A 224 0.47 -0.32 -13.50
N LEU A 225 1.77 -0.22 -13.32
CA LEU A 225 2.50 0.99 -13.66
C LEU A 225 2.54 1.12 -15.19
N PRO A 226 2.29 2.32 -15.73
CA PRO A 226 2.47 2.56 -17.16
C PRO A 226 3.89 2.19 -17.57
N GLU A 227 4.06 1.76 -18.82
CA GLU A 227 5.40 1.56 -19.36
C GLU A 227 6.21 2.83 -19.16
N PRO A 228 7.48 2.72 -18.72
CA PRO A 228 8.33 3.89 -18.60
C PRO A 228 8.33 4.60 -19.94
N LEU A 229 8.11 5.93 -19.92
CA LEU A 229 8.27 6.73 -21.12
C LEU A 229 9.66 6.40 -21.68
N THR A 230 9.70 5.92 -22.92
CA THR A 230 10.97 5.72 -23.59
C THR A 230 11.68 7.06 -23.54
N SER A 231 12.90 7.06 -22.97
CA SER A 231 13.78 8.21 -23.10
C SER A 231 13.95 8.44 -24.59
N HIS A 232 13.17 9.34 -25.17
CA HIS A 232 13.52 9.92 -26.46
C HIS A 232 14.91 10.50 -26.26
N ASN A 233 15.88 9.96 -26.99
CA ASN A 233 17.27 10.43 -27.01
C ASN A 233 17.28 11.95 -26.95
N THR A 234 17.41 12.48 -25.74
CA THR A 234 17.84 13.86 -25.55
C THR A 234 19.33 13.74 -25.77
N PRO A 235 19.91 14.41 -26.78
CA PRO A 235 21.34 14.28 -27.05
C PRO A 235 22.08 14.51 -25.75
N ASP A 236 23.01 13.58 -25.47
CA ASP A 236 23.87 13.48 -24.30
C ASP A 236 24.24 14.87 -23.76
N HIS A 237 23.46 15.37 -22.79
CA HIS A 237 23.90 16.48 -21.97
C HIS A 237 24.95 15.89 -21.04
N GLN A 238 26.18 15.79 -21.55
CA GLN A 238 27.36 15.55 -20.75
C GLN A 238 27.34 16.58 -19.63
N HIS A 239 26.92 16.15 -18.44
CA HIS A 239 27.08 16.90 -17.23
C HIS A 239 28.58 16.98 -16.97
N HIS A 240 29.21 18.03 -17.50
CA HIS A 240 30.51 18.50 -17.05
C HIS A 240 30.30 18.93 -15.60
N LEU A 241 30.50 18.01 -14.66
CA LEU A 241 30.65 18.34 -13.25
C LEU A 241 32.03 18.97 -13.13
N ASP A 242 32.08 20.27 -13.44
CA ASP A 242 33.26 21.08 -13.22
C ASP A 242 33.52 21.08 -11.71
N SER A 243 34.68 20.55 -11.33
CA SER A 243 35.15 20.55 -9.95
C SER A 243 35.59 21.96 -9.61
N GLY A 244 34.61 22.80 -9.24
CA GLY A 244 34.81 24.18 -8.84
C GLY A 244 34.00 24.50 -7.59
N ASP A 245 34.70 24.96 -6.56
CA ASP A 245 34.21 25.40 -5.26
C ASP A 245 32.88 26.18 -5.26
N GLY A 246 32.08 25.96 -4.22
CA GLY A 246 31.20 26.99 -3.66
C GLY A 246 29.74 26.98 -4.12
N ALA A 247 28.87 26.50 -3.21
CA ALA A 247 27.44 26.79 -3.07
C ALA A 247 26.80 27.76 -4.09
N THR A 248 25.97 27.24 -5.01
CA THR A 248 24.87 28.00 -5.63
C THR A 248 23.79 27.01 -6.08
N ILE A 249 22.91 26.59 -5.17
CA ILE A 249 21.68 25.88 -5.50
C ILE A 249 20.55 26.83 -5.09
N LEU A 250 19.81 27.34 -6.08
CA LEU A 250 18.73 28.34 -6.00
C LEU A 250 19.17 29.80 -5.91
N ARG A 251 19.47 30.41 -7.06
CA ARG A 251 19.30 31.86 -7.23
C ARG A 251 17.92 32.08 -7.87
N LEU A 252 16.97 32.65 -7.13
CA LEU A 252 15.72 33.11 -7.73
C LEU A 252 16.05 34.11 -8.85
N PRO A 253 15.32 34.09 -9.99
CA PRO A 253 15.43 35.16 -10.97
C PRO A 253 15.07 36.50 -10.31
N PRO A 254 15.68 37.63 -10.74
CA PRO A 254 15.29 38.94 -10.24
C PRO A 254 13.79 39.14 -10.49
N THR A 255 13.09 39.61 -9.46
CA THR A 255 11.68 39.99 -9.53
C THR A 255 11.50 41.06 -10.59
N GLU A 256 10.88 40.71 -11.71
CA GLU A 256 10.32 41.70 -12.63
C GLU A 256 9.18 42.44 -11.91
N GLY A 257 9.23 43.77 -12.02
CA GLY A 257 8.27 44.79 -11.59
C GLY A 257 7.03 44.38 -10.80
N GLU A 258 6.90 44.95 -9.60
CA GLU A 258 5.67 44.99 -8.82
C GLU A 258 4.48 45.46 -9.70
N PRO A 259 3.39 44.70 -9.83
CA PRO A 259 2.24 45.12 -10.61
C PRO A 259 1.60 46.36 -9.97
N GLN A 260 1.39 47.39 -10.78
CA GLN A 260 0.81 48.66 -10.34
C GLN A 260 -0.59 48.42 -9.73
N PRO A 261 -0.91 48.99 -8.57
CA PRO A 261 -2.24 48.83 -7.97
C PRO A 261 -3.32 49.42 -8.89
N PRO A 262 -4.52 48.82 -8.92
CA PRO A 262 -5.64 49.34 -9.70
C PRO A 262 -6.04 50.74 -9.19
N PRO A 263 -6.57 51.62 -10.08
CA PRO A 263 -7.01 52.95 -9.67
C PRO A 263 -8.11 52.85 -8.61
N ALA A 264 -8.05 53.77 -7.64
CA ALA A 264 -8.98 53.83 -6.51
C ALA A 264 -10.44 53.93 -6.99
N ALA A 265 -11.28 53.02 -6.50
CA ALA A 265 -12.72 53.12 -6.63
C ALA A 265 -13.21 54.38 -5.90
N THR A 266 -14.00 55.19 -6.60
CA THR A 266 -14.75 56.32 -6.06
C THR A 266 -15.68 55.87 -4.93
N ALA A 267 -15.70 56.65 -3.85
CA ALA A 267 -16.46 56.38 -2.63
C ALA A 267 -17.98 56.19 -2.89
N PRO A 268 -18.66 55.31 -2.14
CA PRO A 268 -20.12 55.21 -2.17
C PRO A 268 -20.79 56.40 -1.48
N LEU A 269 -21.92 56.81 -2.07
CA LEU A 269 -22.85 57.84 -1.62
C LEU A 269 -23.49 57.49 -0.25
N ASP A 270 -23.79 58.55 0.51
CA ASP A 270 -24.48 58.57 1.80
C ASP A 270 -25.67 57.60 1.90
N ASP A 271 -25.63 56.73 2.92
CA ASP A 271 -26.80 56.03 3.45
C ASP A 271 -27.55 56.97 4.41
N GLN A 272 -28.56 57.67 3.89
CA GLN A 272 -29.56 58.32 4.73
C GLN A 272 -30.77 57.39 4.92
N PRO A 273 -31.16 57.02 6.16
CA PRO A 273 -32.31 56.16 6.38
C PRO A 273 -33.63 56.92 6.12
N PRO A 274 -34.66 56.28 5.53
CA PRO A 274 -35.93 56.94 5.29
C PRO A 274 -36.75 57.12 6.59
N PRO A 275 -37.58 58.17 6.68
CA PRO A 275 -38.34 58.50 7.88
C PRO A 275 -39.63 57.67 8.02
N PHE A 276 -39.90 57.29 9.29
CA PHE A 276 -41.13 56.79 9.94
C PHE A 276 -42.00 55.74 9.23
#